data_AF-A0A260Z2G7-F1
#
_entry.id   AF-A0A260Z2G7-F1
#
_cell.length_a   1.000
_cell.length_b   1.000
_cell.length_c   1.000
_cell.angle_alpha   90.00
_cell.angle_beta   90.00
_cell.angle_gamma   90.00
#
_symmetry.space_group_name_H-M   'P 1'
#
loop_
_entity.id
_entity.type
_entity.pdbx_description
1 polymer ?
#
loop_
_entity_poly.entity_id
_entity_poly.type
_entity_poly.pdbx_seq_one_letter_code
_entity_poly.pdbx_strand_id
1 'polypeptide(L)'
;MCISICFFVYIFLIPFSLGNYDKDLKHVLDAYKKNPDCVFNYTHVNSTTIKFFPQCEMVYAIIVINSDTDLSGAQIKNGLKNMNTLVGGIIIENSNITSFSILTSEKTRDGLFIKNNSYLTNVSMLSNIRLYPGNSPGDCVIQVKDNKLLDMEKLCDNGWLAESTDLTTTGNLKNCGCQISEISSSAQNCSATYNGIQLLNVSVNTSHFSNIKLVKGIINIQDTNLQNLSFLKSFQYWTVRSDKSIILNLQNNPEMTRFLLPKIWNIENNAPDGITLANFENLHPDFCLSLSEMMFLLELNLPFVNLQAKFCEDPGDIGELILCRFSSMYDLPNNCDIVLGDLKIEKGDEDDCTKLNNMKFLFGALIVQNTELTDLDNLAACKHIVSLNDSYPVIQFISNKKLKNLELRYIYSITTRGKREAIIQDNDLFKAELGNQSCQLFQSYTEYSEYVTRLVYTGGDCGARVDIKQISTISTNLSSILVTVLIFFIF
;
A
#
# COMPACT_ATOMS: atom_id res chain seq x y z
N MET A 1 77.40 7.92 3.84
CA MET A 1 77.42 6.44 3.76
C MET A 1 76.11 5.95 4.32
N CYS A 2 75.19 5.53 3.44
CA CYS A 2 73.85 5.08 3.74
C CYS A 2 73.87 3.79 4.57
N ILE A 3 73.04 3.68 5.61
CA ILE A 3 72.48 2.38 6.01
C ILE A 3 70.98 2.54 6.29
N SER A 4 70.26 1.70 5.55
CA SER A 4 68.84 1.53 5.32
C SER A 4 67.91 1.50 6.52
N ILE A 5 66.71 2.02 6.26
CA ILE A 5 65.47 1.92 7.01
C ILE A 5 64.84 0.55 6.74
N CYS A 6 64.30 -0.10 7.78
CA CYS A 6 63.31 -1.17 7.65
C CYS A 6 62.19 -0.93 8.68
N PHE A 7 61.19 -0.15 8.27
CA PHE A 7 59.89 -0.12 8.93
C PHE A 7 59.12 -1.36 8.46
N PHE A 8 58.94 -2.33 9.36
CA PHE A 8 57.93 -3.38 9.17
C PHE A 8 56.55 -2.73 9.33
N VAL A 9 55.95 -2.30 8.22
CA VAL A 9 54.52 -2.00 8.17
C VAL A 9 53.79 -3.35 8.16
N TYR A 10 53.30 -3.75 9.33
CA TYR A 10 52.29 -4.81 9.42
C TYR A 10 51.00 -4.25 8.81
N ILE A 11 50.84 -4.45 7.50
CA ILE A 11 49.55 -4.30 6.84
C ILE A 11 48.68 -5.43 7.39
N PHE A 12 47.87 -5.13 8.40
CA PHE A 12 46.67 -5.92 8.65
C PHE A 12 45.81 -5.77 7.40
N LEU A 13 45.96 -6.72 6.47
CA LEU A 13 44.94 -7.02 5.48
C LEU A 13 43.71 -7.46 6.28
N ILE A 14 42.87 -6.50 6.65
CA ILE A 14 41.50 -6.80 7.03
C ILE A 14 40.88 -7.37 5.75
N PRO A 15 40.55 -8.67 5.70
CA PRO A 15 39.91 -9.22 4.52
C PRO A 15 38.59 -8.47 4.33
N PHE A 16 38.42 -7.95 3.11
CA PHE A 16 37.12 -7.55 2.59
C PHE A 16 36.10 -8.62 2.99
N SER A 17 35.01 -8.20 3.62
CA SER A 17 33.95 -9.04 4.17
C SER A 17 33.58 -10.19 3.21
N LEU A 18 34.06 -11.41 3.48
CA LEU A 18 33.39 -12.61 2.99
C LEU A 18 32.07 -12.70 3.74
N GLY A 19 30.95 -12.75 3.02
CA GLY A 19 29.65 -12.97 3.62
C GLY A 19 29.67 -14.23 4.48
N ASN A 20 29.08 -14.18 5.68
CA ASN A 20 28.97 -15.36 6.54
C ASN A 20 27.80 -16.23 6.06
N TYR A 21 27.95 -16.88 4.91
CA TYR A 21 26.89 -17.67 4.28
C TYR A 21 26.40 -18.84 5.16
N ASP A 22 27.22 -19.29 6.12
CA ASP A 22 26.83 -20.31 7.09
C ASP A 22 25.73 -19.81 8.02
N LYS A 23 25.75 -18.51 8.36
CA LYS A 23 24.67 -17.86 9.11
C LYS A 23 23.39 -17.80 8.28
N ASP A 24 23.50 -17.47 6.99
CA ASP A 24 22.35 -17.42 6.08
C ASP A 24 21.75 -18.81 5.90
N LEU A 25 22.58 -19.84 5.68
CA LEU A 25 22.13 -21.23 5.63
C LEU A 25 21.47 -21.64 6.94
N LYS A 26 22.05 -21.32 8.09
CA LYS A 26 21.45 -21.62 9.39
C LYS A 26 20.05 -20.99 9.51
N HIS A 27 19.88 -19.75 9.09
CA HIS A 27 18.58 -19.08 9.09
C HIS A 27 17.54 -19.86 8.27
N VAL A 28 17.88 -20.27 7.05
CA VAL A 28 17.02 -21.13 6.20
C VAL A 28 16.68 -22.44 6.91
N LEU A 29 17.67 -23.09 7.52
CA LEU A 29 17.48 -24.38 8.17
C LEU A 29 16.64 -24.29 9.45
N ASP A 30 16.67 -23.16 10.15
CA ASP A 30 15.88 -22.90 11.36
C ASP A 30 14.44 -22.48 11.03
N ALA A 31 14.22 -21.84 9.87
CA ALA A 31 12.91 -21.36 9.44
C ALA A 31 11.97 -22.48 8.95
N TYR A 32 12.50 -23.62 8.51
CA TYR A 32 11.71 -24.68 7.87
C TYR A 32 11.90 -26.06 8.49
N LYS A 33 10.79 -26.82 8.58
CA LYS A 33 10.85 -28.26 8.80
C LYS A 33 11.48 -28.92 7.56
N LYS A 34 12.60 -29.60 7.77
CA LYS A 34 13.45 -30.13 6.70
C LYS A 34 13.66 -31.64 6.81
N ASN A 35 13.83 -32.28 5.66
CA ASN A 35 14.45 -33.60 5.60
C ASN A 35 15.98 -33.43 5.64
N PRO A 36 16.70 -33.94 6.66
CA PRO A 36 18.16 -33.81 6.74
C PRO A 36 18.90 -34.31 5.50
N ASP A 37 18.38 -35.33 4.81
CA ASP A 37 18.99 -35.90 3.60
C ASP A 37 18.91 -34.96 2.38
N CYS A 38 18.02 -33.96 2.44
CA CYS A 38 17.82 -32.97 1.38
C CYS A 38 18.47 -31.62 1.71
N VAL A 39 19.36 -31.57 2.69
CA VAL A 39 20.12 -30.37 3.06
C VAL A 39 21.47 -30.39 2.37
N PHE A 40 21.78 -29.32 1.63
CA PHE A 40 23.14 -29.09 1.16
C PHE A 40 23.89 -28.27 2.21
N ASN A 41 24.67 -28.95 3.05
CA ASN A 41 25.43 -28.32 4.15
C ASN A 41 26.66 -27.54 3.69
N TYR A 42 26.96 -27.56 2.38
CA TYR A 42 28.02 -26.77 1.78
C TYR A 42 27.38 -25.58 1.09
N THR A 43 27.90 -24.38 1.26
CA THR A 43 27.33 -23.19 0.60
C THR A 43 27.91 -22.99 -0.80
N HIS A 44 29.21 -23.26 -0.96
CA HIS A 44 29.93 -23.07 -2.22
C HIS A 44 29.80 -24.29 -3.13
N VAL A 45 29.55 -24.08 -4.42
CA VAL A 45 29.51 -25.15 -5.43
C VAL A 45 30.83 -25.20 -6.20
N ASN A 46 31.56 -26.32 -6.05
CA ASN A 46 32.79 -26.64 -6.78
C ASN A 46 32.92 -28.18 -6.96
N SER A 47 33.97 -28.64 -7.62
CA SER A 47 34.20 -30.06 -7.93
C SER A 47 34.29 -30.98 -6.71
N THR A 48 34.58 -30.42 -5.53
CA THR A 48 34.62 -31.16 -4.26
C THR A 48 33.24 -31.23 -3.62
N THR A 49 32.55 -30.08 -3.49
CA THR A 49 31.29 -29.97 -2.75
C THR A 49 30.08 -30.49 -3.54
N ILE A 50 30.07 -30.35 -4.87
CA ILE A 50 28.92 -30.74 -5.70
C ILE A 50 28.59 -32.24 -5.60
N LYS A 51 29.57 -33.08 -5.23
CA LYS A 51 29.37 -34.52 -5.01
C LYS A 51 28.46 -34.83 -3.83
N PHE A 52 28.32 -33.87 -2.90
CA PHE A 52 27.44 -33.95 -1.75
C PHE A 52 26.10 -33.25 -1.99
N PHE A 53 25.85 -32.76 -3.21
CA PHE A 53 24.58 -32.12 -3.52
C PHE A 53 23.43 -33.15 -3.43
N PRO A 54 22.37 -32.88 -2.65
CA PRO A 54 21.30 -33.85 -2.43
C PRO A 54 20.60 -34.28 -3.71
N GLN A 55 20.23 -35.56 -3.78
CA GLN A 55 19.44 -36.11 -4.88
C GLN A 55 17.93 -36.00 -4.56
N CYS A 56 17.50 -34.79 -4.22
CA CYS A 56 16.13 -34.48 -3.84
C CYS A 56 15.48 -33.50 -4.81
N GLU A 57 14.16 -33.61 -4.94
CA GLU A 57 13.33 -32.66 -5.67
C GLU A 57 13.29 -31.28 -4.99
N MET A 58 13.08 -31.26 -3.67
CA MET A 58 13.16 -30.08 -2.82
C MET A 58 14.47 -30.11 -2.03
N VAL A 59 15.28 -29.05 -2.16
CA VAL A 59 16.59 -28.93 -1.50
C VAL A 59 16.63 -27.69 -0.61
N TYR A 60 17.22 -27.83 0.58
CA TYR A 60 17.46 -26.74 1.52
C TYR A 60 18.93 -26.31 1.43
N ALA A 61 19.19 -25.13 0.88
CA ALA A 61 20.57 -24.71 0.59
C ALA A 61 20.73 -23.19 0.37
N ILE A 62 21.92 -22.67 0.63
CA ILE A 62 22.41 -21.44 0.02
C ILE A 62 23.39 -21.83 -1.08
N ILE A 63 23.09 -21.51 -2.34
CA ILE A 63 23.94 -21.87 -3.48
C ILE A 63 24.83 -20.68 -3.81
N VAL A 64 26.14 -20.80 -3.55
CA VAL A 64 27.15 -19.79 -3.88
C VAL A 64 28.00 -20.25 -5.07
N ILE A 65 28.04 -19.42 -6.13
CA ILE A 65 28.90 -19.59 -7.30
C ILE A 65 29.77 -18.35 -7.43
N ASN A 66 31.08 -18.51 -7.36
CA ASN A 66 32.03 -17.39 -7.35
C ASN A 66 33.33 -17.73 -8.11
N SER A 67 34.41 -17.01 -7.84
CA SER A 67 35.74 -17.24 -8.41
C SER A 67 36.33 -18.60 -8.08
N ASP A 68 35.90 -19.24 -6.99
CA ASP A 68 36.40 -20.54 -6.53
C ASP A 68 35.65 -21.71 -7.19
N THR A 69 34.60 -21.43 -7.95
CA THR A 69 33.86 -22.45 -8.70
C THR A 69 34.67 -22.88 -9.93
N ASP A 70 35.24 -24.08 -9.85
CA ASP A 70 36.06 -24.74 -10.89
C ASP A 70 35.23 -25.59 -11.88
N LEU A 71 33.90 -25.46 -11.83
CA LEU A 71 32.96 -26.21 -12.65
C LEU A 71 32.39 -25.35 -13.78
N SER A 72 32.19 -25.95 -14.95
CA SER A 72 31.42 -25.34 -16.03
C SER A 72 29.92 -25.29 -15.70
N GLY A 73 29.18 -24.36 -16.31
CA GLY A 73 27.73 -24.26 -16.12
C GLY A 73 26.97 -25.57 -16.43
N ALA A 74 27.45 -26.35 -17.41
CA ALA A 74 26.87 -27.66 -17.73
C ALA A 74 27.12 -28.71 -16.64
N GLN A 75 28.29 -28.70 -16.01
CA GLN A 75 28.61 -29.59 -14.89
C GLN A 75 27.77 -29.25 -13.66
N ILE A 76 27.61 -27.96 -13.36
CA ILE A 76 26.75 -27.50 -12.27
C ILE A 76 25.31 -27.90 -12.56
N LYS A 77 24.77 -27.60 -13.75
CA LYS A 77 23.41 -27.98 -14.15
C LYS A 77 23.14 -29.47 -14.00
N ASN A 78 24.08 -30.33 -14.41
CA ASN A 78 23.93 -31.77 -14.26
C ASN A 78 24.02 -32.22 -12.79
N GLY A 79 24.83 -31.56 -11.95
CA GLY A 79 24.89 -31.86 -10.52
C GLY A 79 23.61 -31.49 -9.77
N LEU A 80 22.95 -30.41 -10.19
CA LEU A 80 21.73 -29.88 -9.58
C LEU A 80 20.43 -30.45 -10.19
N LYS A 81 20.52 -31.31 -11.21
CA LYS A 81 19.41 -31.68 -12.11
C LYS A 81 18.15 -32.25 -11.45
N ASN A 82 18.28 -32.83 -10.27
CA ASN A 82 17.16 -33.43 -9.56
C ASN A 82 16.38 -32.40 -8.72
N MET A 83 16.97 -31.23 -8.45
CA MET A 83 16.33 -30.15 -7.71
C MET A 83 15.38 -29.36 -8.63
N ASN A 84 14.12 -29.27 -8.25
CA ASN A 84 13.13 -28.38 -8.87
C ASN A 84 12.69 -27.23 -7.94
N THR A 85 12.95 -27.35 -6.64
CA THR A 85 12.54 -26.38 -5.62
C THR A 85 13.73 -26.14 -4.70
N LEU A 86 14.15 -24.89 -4.62
CA LEU A 86 15.16 -24.43 -3.67
C LEU A 86 14.48 -23.71 -2.52
N VAL A 87 14.61 -24.26 -1.31
CA VAL A 87 14.29 -23.56 -0.07
C VAL A 87 15.60 -22.93 0.42
N GLY A 88 15.75 -21.63 0.20
CA GLY A 88 17.01 -20.92 0.39
C GLY A 88 17.26 -19.90 -0.73
N GLY A 89 18.52 -19.49 -0.87
CA GLY A 89 18.93 -18.38 -1.72
C GLY A 89 20.04 -18.73 -2.70
N ILE A 90 20.16 -17.94 -3.76
CA ILE A 90 21.21 -18.09 -4.79
C ILE A 90 22.09 -16.84 -4.80
N ILE A 91 23.39 -17.05 -4.74
CA ILE A 91 24.41 -16.01 -4.78
C ILE A 91 25.39 -16.34 -5.89
N ILE A 92 25.46 -15.50 -6.91
CA ILE A 92 26.45 -15.58 -7.98
C ILE A 92 27.24 -14.29 -8.01
N GLU A 93 28.48 -14.34 -7.57
CA GLU A 93 29.31 -13.14 -7.49
C GLU A 93 30.76 -13.35 -7.86
N ASN A 94 31.34 -12.38 -8.56
CA ASN A 94 32.75 -12.43 -9.00
C ASN A 94 33.10 -13.75 -9.74
N SER A 95 32.14 -14.33 -10.45
CA SER A 95 32.32 -15.62 -11.14
C SER A 95 32.73 -15.43 -12.61
N ASN A 96 33.24 -16.52 -13.19
CA ASN A 96 33.63 -16.58 -14.60
C ASN A 96 32.52 -17.15 -15.51
N ILE A 97 31.29 -17.30 -15.01
CA ILE A 97 30.20 -17.87 -15.80
C ILE A 97 29.69 -16.84 -16.83
N THR A 98 29.28 -17.34 -18.00
CA THR A 98 28.71 -16.50 -19.07
C THR A 98 27.18 -16.54 -19.10
N SER A 99 26.56 -17.55 -18.50
CA SER A 99 25.10 -17.75 -18.46
C SER A 99 24.64 -18.32 -17.12
N PHE A 100 23.48 -17.84 -16.64
CA PHE A 100 22.78 -18.32 -15.44
C PHE A 100 21.81 -19.49 -15.70
N SER A 101 21.78 -20.07 -16.91
CA SER A 101 20.92 -21.22 -17.27
C SER A 101 21.28 -22.55 -16.59
N ILE A 102 21.98 -22.44 -15.45
CA ILE A 102 22.60 -23.47 -14.66
C ILE A 102 21.59 -24.12 -13.71
N LEU A 103 20.56 -23.39 -13.28
CA LEU A 103 19.57 -23.92 -12.36
C LEU A 103 18.52 -24.75 -13.10
N THR A 104 17.95 -25.72 -12.40
CA THR A 104 16.74 -26.45 -12.80
C THR A 104 15.55 -26.13 -11.90
N SER A 105 15.77 -25.30 -10.87
CA SER A 105 14.72 -24.89 -9.95
C SER A 105 13.73 -23.96 -10.61
N GLU A 106 12.45 -24.25 -10.41
CA GLU A 106 11.34 -23.38 -10.78
C GLU A 106 10.92 -22.47 -9.61
N LYS A 107 11.47 -22.69 -8.40
CA LYS A 107 11.01 -22.03 -7.16
C LYS A 107 12.15 -21.71 -6.19
N THR A 108 12.22 -20.47 -5.68
CA THR A 108 13.22 -20.03 -4.68
C THR A 108 12.56 -19.17 -3.59
N ARG A 109 13.03 -19.23 -2.33
CA ARG A 109 12.37 -18.62 -1.15
C ARG A 109 13.15 -17.54 -0.37
N ASP A 110 14.49 -17.47 -0.44
CA ASP A 110 15.29 -16.53 0.40
C ASP A 110 16.17 -15.55 -0.40
N GLY A 111 15.87 -15.35 -1.69
CA GLY A 111 16.45 -14.28 -2.51
C GLY A 111 17.46 -14.73 -3.57
N LEU A 112 17.79 -13.79 -4.46
CA LEU A 112 18.67 -14.00 -5.60
C LEU A 112 19.62 -12.81 -5.76
N PHE A 113 20.92 -13.09 -5.73
CA PHE A 113 21.98 -12.09 -5.86
C PHE A 113 22.90 -12.46 -7.01
N ILE A 114 22.99 -11.60 -8.02
CA ILE A 114 23.88 -11.74 -9.18
C ILE A 114 24.73 -10.49 -9.28
N LYS A 115 25.98 -10.54 -8.82
CA LYS A 115 26.82 -9.35 -8.59
C LYS A 115 28.20 -9.45 -9.23
N ASN A 116 28.69 -8.39 -9.87
CA ASN A 116 30.09 -8.29 -10.29
C ASN A 116 30.60 -9.44 -11.19
N ASN A 117 29.74 -10.06 -12.01
CA ASN A 117 30.17 -11.13 -12.92
C ASN A 117 30.59 -10.50 -14.26
N SER A 118 31.90 -10.42 -14.49
CA SER A 118 32.46 -9.67 -15.63
C SER A 118 32.10 -10.26 -17.01
N TYR A 119 31.78 -11.55 -17.08
CA TYR A 119 31.51 -12.27 -18.34
C TYR A 119 30.03 -12.65 -18.53
N LEU A 120 29.16 -12.33 -17.56
CA LEU A 120 27.78 -12.75 -17.58
C LEU A 120 26.97 -11.93 -18.61
N THR A 121 26.36 -12.63 -19.57
CA THR A 121 25.58 -12.01 -20.67
C THR A 121 24.14 -12.50 -20.72
N ASN A 122 23.82 -13.64 -20.11
CA ASN A 122 22.49 -14.24 -20.22
C ASN A 122 21.97 -14.74 -18.87
N VAL A 123 20.85 -14.15 -18.43
CA VAL A 123 20.07 -14.57 -17.26
C VAL A 123 18.60 -14.86 -17.61
N SER A 124 18.33 -15.27 -18.85
CA SER A 124 16.96 -15.51 -19.34
C SER A 124 16.13 -16.46 -18.47
N MET A 125 16.80 -17.42 -17.80
CA MET A 125 16.16 -18.33 -16.87
C MET A 125 15.41 -17.63 -15.73
N LEU A 126 15.80 -16.41 -15.33
CA LEU A 126 15.13 -15.68 -14.24
C LEU A 126 13.65 -15.44 -14.49
N SER A 127 13.23 -15.31 -15.75
CA SER A 127 11.82 -15.19 -16.12
C SER A 127 10.99 -16.44 -15.73
N ASN A 128 11.63 -17.61 -15.59
CA ASN A 128 10.97 -18.87 -15.23
C ASN A 128 11.10 -19.24 -13.75
N ILE A 129 11.90 -18.49 -12.97
CA ILE A 129 12.05 -18.77 -11.53
C ILE A 129 10.94 -18.05 -10.79
N ARG A 130 10.03 -18.83 -10.22
CA ARG A 130 9.02 -18.31 -9.31
C ARG A 130 9.66 -18.02 -7.96
N LEU A 131 9.82 -16.74 -7.67
CA LEU A 131 10.24 -16.31 -6.36
C LEU A 131 9.01 -16.24 -5.48
N TYR A 132 9.04 -16.97 -4.37
CA TYR A 132 8.00 -16.90 -3.35
C TYR A 132 8.50 -15.96 -2.27
N PRO A 133 8.21 -14.64 -2.37
CA PRO A 133 8.39 -13.78 -1.22
C PRO A 133 7.58 -14.35 -0.08
N GLY A 134 8.19 -14.41 1.10
CA GLY A 134 7.52 -14.75 2.34
C GLY A 134 6.40 -13.75 2.66
N ASN A 135 5.79 -13.91 3.83
CA ASN A 135 4.71 -13.03 4.25
C ASN A 135 5.21 -11.67 4.76
N SER A 136 6.53 -11.46 4.87
CA SER A 136 7.12 -10.21 5.37
C SER A 136 7.70 -9.36 4.24
N PRO A 137 7.57 -8.02 4.29
CA PRO A 137 8.31 -7.12 3.42
C PRO A 137 9.82 -7.38 3.53
N GLY A 138 10.49 -7.69 2.41
CA GLY A 138 11.92 -8.02 2.37
C GLY A 138 12.24 -9.52 2.35
N ASP A 139 11.25 -10.40 2.50
CA ASP A 139 11.43 -11.84 2.27
C ASP A 139 11.59 -12.06 0.75
N CYS A 140 12.75 -12.57 0.33
CA CYS A 140 13.13 -12.85 -1.07
C CYS A 140 13.52 -11.63 -1.95
N VAL A 141 14.59 -10.92 -1.57
CA VAL A 141 15.18 -9.81 -2.36
C VAL A 141 15.85 -10.30 -3.65
N ILE A 142 15.60 -9.60 -4.77
CA ILE A 142 16.31 -9.82 -6.05
C ILE A 142 17.28 -8.67 -6.33
N GLN A 143 18.56 -8.97 -6.48
CA GLN A 143 19.58 -8.00 -6.86
C GLN A 143 20.42 -8.49 -8.02
N VAL A 144 20.43 -7.73 -9.11
CA VAL A 144 21.33 -7.94 -10.26
C VAL A 144 22.18 -6.69 -10.42
N LYS A 145 23.44 -6.72 -9.97
CA LYS A 145 24.30 -5.54 -9.90
C LYS A 145 25.63 -5.72 -10.60
N ASP A 146 26.07 -4.68 -11.30
CA ASP A 146 27.43 -4.54 -11.82
C ASP A 146 27.91 -5.68 -12.75
N ASN A 147 26.98 -6.30 -13.48
CA ASN A 147 27.30 -7.25 -14.54
C ASN A 147 27.38 -6.49 -15.87
N LYS A 148 28.57 -5.98 -16.22
CA LYS A 148 28.76 -4.97 -17.28
C LYS A 148 28.35 -5.41 -18.70
N LEU A 149 28.21 -6.71 -18.94
CA LEU A 149 27.77 -7.27 -20.23
C LEU A 149 26.30 -7.74 -20.23
N LEU A 150 25.58 -7.58 -19.12
CA LEU A 150 24.24 -8.12 -18.95
C LEU A 150 23.15 -7.10 -19.30
N ASP A 151 22.27 -7.46 -20.24
CA ASP A 151 21.08 -6.69 -20.59
C ASP A 151 19.85 -7.26 -19.86
N MET A 152 19.31 -6.50 -18.90
CA MET A 152 18.10 -6.86 -18.17
C MET A 152 16.81 -6.34 -18.81
N GLU A 153 16.88 -5.34 -19.71
CA GLU A 153 15.72 -4.56 -20.17
C GLU A 153 14.57 -5.44 -20.65
N LYS A 154 14.88 -6.48 -21.43
CA LYS A 154 13.87 -7.38 -22.02
C LYS A 154 13.39 -8.49 -21.08
N LEU A 155 14.02 -8.69 -19.94
CA LEU A 155 13.69 -9.81 -19.05
C LEU A 155 12.65 -9.43 -18.00
N CYS A 156 12.54 -8.15 -17.66
CA CYS A 156 11.76 -7.69 -16.51
C CYS A 156 10.27 -7.55 -16.80
N ASP A 157 9.89 -7.64 -18.09
CA ASP A 157 8.50 -7.70 -18.55
C ASP A 157 8.05 -9.14 -18.87
N ASN A 158 8.87 -10.15 -18.54
CA ASN A 158 8.61 -11.54 -18.88
C ASN A 158 8.49 -12.45 -17.65
N GLY A 159 7.52 -13.36 -17.70
CA GLY A 159 7.32 -14.40 -16.70
C GLY A 159 7.19 -13.83 -15.27
N TRP A 160 7.81 -14.49 -14.29
CA TRP A 160 7.70 -14.12 -12.88
C TRP A 160 8.40 -12.79 -12.52
N LEU A 161 9.35 -12.35 -13.34
CA LEU A 161 9.98 -11.03 -13.14
C LEU A 161 8.99 -9.89 -13.45
N ALA A 162 8.02 -10.12 -14.34
CA ALA A 162 6.98 -9.13 -14.64
C ALA A 162 6.14 -8.80 -13.40
N GLU A 163 5.88 -9.79 -12.55
CA GLU A 163 5.11 -9.64 -11.31
C GLU A 163 5.93 -9.05 -10.14
N SER A 164 7.25 -8.94 -10.30
CA SER A 164 8.14 -8.54 -9.20
C SER A 164 8.08 -7.03 -8.96
N THR A 165 7.78 -6.65 -7.72
CA THR A 165 7.87 -5.25 -7.24
C THR A 165 9.24 -4.94 -6.66
N ASP A 166 9.88 -5.94 -6.04
CA ASP A 166 11.07 -5.77 -5.20
C ASP A 166 12.33 -6.27 -5.93
N LEU A 167 12.70 -5.54 -6.99
CA LEU A 167 13.80 -5.90 -7.89
C LEU A 167 14.80 -4.75 -8.03
N THR A 168 16.05 -5.01 -7.68
CA THR A 168 17.13 -4.03 -7.87
C THR A 168 18.04 -4.44 -9.02
N THR A 169 18.06 -3.64 -10.09
CA THR A 169 19.02 -3.79 -11.19
C THR A 169 19.82 -2.51 -11.39
N THR A 170 21.13 -2.54 -11.14
CA THR A 170 22.00 -1.35 -11.25
C THR A 170 23.37 -1.70 -11.82
N GLY A 171 23.99 -0.79 -12.58
CA GLY A 171 25.36 -0.97 -13.05
C GLY A 171 25.58 -2.06 -14.10
N ASN A 172 24.51 -2.69 -14.60
CA ASN A 172 24.54 -3.64 -15.73
C ASN A 172 24.57 -2.90 -17.08
N LEU A 173 24.72 -3.62 -18.21
CA LEU A 173 24.68 -3.03 -19.56
C LEU A 173 23.35 -2.29 -19.80
N LYS A 174 22.24 -2.92 -19.39
CA LYS A 174 20.92 -2.30 -19.25
C LYS A 174 20.21 -2.85 -18.03
N ASN A 175 19.35 -2.02 -17.44
CA ASN A 175 18.59 -2.32 -16.22
C ASN A 175 17.08 -2.36 -16.52
N CYS A 176 16.28 -2.97 -15.65
CA CYS A 176 14.82 -3.10 -15.83
C CYS A 176 14.07 -1.76 -15.84
N GLY A 177 14.59 -0.80 -15.09
CA GLY A 177 13.94 0.44 -14.74
C GLY A 177 14.78 1.15 -13.67
N CYS A 178 14.20 2.18 -13.07
CA CYS A 178 14.93 3.02 -12.14
C CYS A 178 14.66 2.63 -10.69
N GLN A 179 15.65 2.92 -9.85
CA GLN A 179 15.61 2.73 -8.41
C GLN A 179 15.53 4.11 -7.79
N ILE A 180 14.36 4.49 -7.29
CA ILE A 180 14.16 5.80 -6.67
C ILE A 180 14.23 5.63 -5.16
N SER A 181 15.45 5.60 -4.65
CA SER A 181 15.77 5.47 -3.23
C SER A 181 16.48 6.74 -2.75
N GLU A 182 15.74 7.83 -2.47
CA GLU A 182 16.24 9.13 -1.97
C GLU A 182 16.73 10.13 -3.05
N ILE A 183 17.44 9.70 -4.10
CA ILE A 183 18.02 10.65 -5.08
C ILE A 183 17.07 10.87 -6.28
N SER A 184 16.51 12.09 -6.40
CA SER A 184 15.60 12.47 -7.50
C SER A 184 16.18 12.41 -8.92
N SER A 185 17.50 12.46 -9.09
CA SER A 185 18.15 12.32 -10.42
C SER A 185 18.00 10.93 -11.02
N SER A 186 17.81 9.90 -10.20
CA SER A 186 17.54 8.54 -10.66
C SER A 186 16.25 8.41 -11.49
N ALA A 187 15.31 9.35 -11.33
CA ALA A 187 14.07 9.40 -12.09
C ALA A 187 14.25 9.95 -13.51
N GLN A 188 15.38 10.60 -13.81
CA GLN A 188 15.57 11.26 -15.10
C GLN A 188 15.54 10.26 -16.25
N ASN A 189 14.71 10.52 -17.26
CA ASN A 189 14.46 9.62 -18.40
C ASN A 189 13.90 8.23 -18.01
N CYS A 190 13.29 8.13 -16.83
CA CYS A 190 12.68 6.90 -16.37
C CYS A 190 11.23 6.75 -16.85
N SER A 191 10.87 5.57 -17.36
CA SER A 191 9.48 5.21 -17.69
C SER A 191 8.85 4.23 -16.68
N ALA A 192 9.66 3.43 -16.01
CA ALA A 192 9.21 2.41 -15.05
C ALA A 192 10.13 2.36 -13.82
N THR A 193 9.52 2.26 -12.63
CA THR A 193 10.24 2.18 -11.35
C THR A 193 10.01 0.83 -10.68
N TYR A 194 11.03 0.35 -9.97
CA TYR A 194 10.97 -0.83 -9.10
C TYR A 194 11.33 -0.42 -7.67
N ASN A 195 10.88 -1.19 -6.67
CA ASN A 195 10.91 -0.81 -5.25
C ASN A 195 10.11 0.48 -4.95
N GLY A 196 9.20 0.84 -5.86
CA GLY A 196 8.34 2.00 -5.80
C GLY A 196 9.09 3.34 -5.83
N ILE A 197 8.54 4.33 -5.13
CA ILE A 197 9.09 5.69 -5.03
C ILE A 197 9.34 5.97 -3.56
N GLN A 198 10.61 6.01 -3.16
CA GLN A 198 11.02 6.30 -1.78
C GLN A 198 11.67 7.69 -1.72
N LEU A 199 10.93 8.67 -1.21
CA LEU A 199 11.37 10.05 -1.03
C LEU A 199 11.31 10.38 0.46
N LEU A 200 12.43 10.19 1.15
CA LEU A 200 12.51 10.30 2.61
C LEU A 200 13.54 11.35 2.98
N ASN A 201 13.13 12.41 3.69
CA ASN A 201 14.02 13.46 4.18
C ASN A 201 14.88 14.09 3.06
N VAL A 202 14.25 14.41 1.92
CA VAL A 202 14.92 14.96 0.74
C VAL A 202 14.14 16.12 0.12
N SER A 203 14.88 17.09 -0.43
CA SER A 203 14.29 18.09 -1.32
C SER A 203 14.13 17.50 -2.73
N VAL A 204 12.92 17.53 -3.26
CA VAL A 204 12.56 16.80 -4.48
C VAL A 204 12.57 17.74 -5.68
N ASN A 205 13.42 17.46 -6.67
CA ASN A 205 13.29 18.05 -8.01
C ASN A 205 12.27 17.25 -8.82
N THR A 206 11.06 17.79 -8.93
CA THR A 206 9.91 17.15 -9.58
C THR A 206 10.05 16.95 -11.09
N SER A 207 10.94 17.69 -11.76
CA SER A 207 11.07 17.67 -13.22
C SER A 207 11.48 16.30 -13.79
N HIS A 208 12.17 15.48 -13.00
CA HIS A 208 12.68 14.18 -13.43
C HIS A 208 11.61 13.09 -13.49
N PHE A 209 10.51 13.23 -12.73
CA PHE A 209 9.50 12.19 -12.55
C PHE A 209 8.44 12.14 -13.66
N SER A 210 8.43 13.16 -14.52
CA SER A 210 7.30 13.43 -15.40
C SER A 210 7.07 12.39 -16.49
N ASN A 211 8.02 11.48 -16.72
CA ASN A 211 7.96 10.40 -17.70
C ASN A 211 7.59 9.03 -17.09
N ILE A 212 7.51 8.92 -15.76
CA ILE A 212 7.21 7.66 -15.08
C ILE A 212 5.76 7.28 -15.39
N LYS A 213 5.58 6.14 -16.06
CA LYS A 213 4.28 5.57 -16.45
C LYS A 213 3.87 4.41 -15.55
N LEU A 214 4.85 3.60 -15.15
CA LEU A 214 4.67 2.41 -14.34
C LEU A 214 5.42 2.54 -13.02
N VAL A 215 4.71 2.32 -11.92
CA VAL A 215 5.31 2.19 -10.59
C VAL A 215 5.10 0.77 -10.11
N LYS A 216 6.18 0.02 -9.88
CA LYS A 216 6.14 -1.28 -9.22
C LYS A 216 6.68 -1.14 -7.80
N GLY A 217 5.82 -1.30 -6.80
CA GLY A 217 6.13 -1.13 -5.38
C GLY A 217 5.47 0.10 -4.74
N ILE A 218 5.84 0.38 -3.50
CA ILE A 218 5.18 1.35 -2.61
C ILE A 218 5.60 2.79 -2.94
N ILE A 219 4.66 3.74 -2.89
CA ILE A 219 4.97 5.17 -2.92
C ILE A 219 5.03 5.67 -1.47
N ASN A 220 6.22 6.08 -1.04
CA ASN A 220 6.50 6.50 0.32
C ASN A 220 7.21 7.86 0.29
N ILE A 221 6.50 8.90 0.70
CA ILE A 221 6.94 10.29 0.65
C ILE A 221 6.85 10.86 2.06
N GLN A 222 8.00 11.08 2.67
CA GLN A 222 8.11 11.57 4.04
C GLN A 222 9.13 12.69 4.17
N ASP A 223 8.80 13.68 5.00
CA ASP A 223 9.72 14.77 5.36
C ASP A 223 10.25 15.50 4.11
N THR A 224 9.37 15.79 3.15
CA THR A 224 9.71 16.47 1.89
C THR A 224 9.06 17.85 1.76
N ASN A 225 9.57 18.64 0.82
CA ASN A 225 9.00 19.93 0.42
C ASN A 225 7.99 19.82 -0.75
N LEU A 226 7.41 18.65 -0.97
CA LEU A 226 6.44 18.46 -2.06
C LEU A 226 5.09 19.11 -1.71
N GLN A 227 4.54 19.86 -2.66
CA GLN A 227 3.24 20.50 -2.49
C GLN A 227 2.06 19.61 -2.87
N ASN A 228 2.28 18.63 -3.76
CA ASN A 228 1.30 17.68 -4.29
C ASN A 228 1.98 16.60 -5.17
N LEU A 229 1.19 15.69 -5.74
CA LEU A 229 1.64 14.56 -6.57
C LEU A 229 1.52 14.79 -8.09
N SER A 230 1.18 16.00 -8.54
CA SER A 230 0.96 16.31 -9.97
C SER A 230 2.20 16.14 -10.84
N PHE A 231 3.38 16.06 -10.24
CA PHE A 231 4.65 15.81 -10.93
C PHE A 231 4.70 14.42 -11.60
N LEU A 232 3.90 13.46 -11.15
CA LEU A 232 3.76 12.13 -11.73
C LEU A 232 2.87 12.11 -12.98
N LYS A 233 2.86 13.18 -13.80
CA LYS A 233 1.87 13.44 -14.85
C LYS A 233 1.60 12.30 -15.86
N SER A 234 2.57 11.39 -16.05
CA SER A 234 2.46 10.26 -16.99
C SER A 234 2.08 8.94 -16.31
N PHE A 235 1.92 8.92 -14.99
CA PHE A 235 1.66 7.73 -14.20
C PHE A 235 0.30 7.14 -14.56
N GLN A 236 0.28 5.85 -14.90
CA GLN A 236 -0.89 5.15 -15.42
C GLN A 236 -1.12 3.79 -14.77
N TYR A 237 -0.04 3.10 -14.39
CA TYR A 237 -0.11 1.71 -13.92
C TYR A 237 0.63 1.55 -12.61
N TRP A 238 -0.03 0.95 -11.62
CA TRP A 238 0.57 0.71 -10.32
C TRP A 238 0.48 -0.77 -9.95
N THR A 239 1.63 -1.44 -9.88
CA THR A 239 1.72 -2.82 -9.41
C THR A 239 2.29 -2.84 -8.00
N VAL A 240 1.64 -3.55 -7.08
CA VAL A 240 2.06 -3.71 -5.68
C VAL A 240 1.93 -5.17 -5.28
N ARG A 241 2.55 -5.52 -4.14
CA ARG A 241 2.26 -6.75 -3.43
C ARG A 241 1.99 -6.37 -1.98
N SER A 242 0.73 -6.39 -1.57
CA SER A 242 0.32 -5.95 -0.25
C SER A 242 -0.68 -6.92 0.37
N ASP A 243 -0.31 -7.50 1.50
CA ASP A 243 -1.23 -8.19 2.40
C ASP A 243 -1.49 -7.27 3.60
N LYS A 244 -2.46 -6.36 3.45
CA LYS A 244 -2.88 -5.39 4.47
C LYS A 244 -1.77 -4.43 4.92
N SER A 245 -1.04 -3.89 3.95
CA SER A 245 0.08 -2.95 4.16
C SER A 245 -0.14 -1.60 3.48
N ILE A 246 0.57 -0.56 3.94
CA ILE A 246 0.50 0.78 3.37
C ILE A 246 1.29 0.83 2.06
N ILE A 247 0.59 1.08 0.95
CA ILE A 247 1.20 1.24 -0.37
C ILE A 247 1.35 2.70 -0.80
N LEU A 248 0.56 3.60 -0.20
CA LEU A 248 0.64 5.04 -0.38
C LEU A 248 0.84 5.71 0.96
N ASN A 249 2.06 6.14 1.25
CA ASN A 249 2.38 6.84 2.49
C ASN A 249 2.78 8.28 2.19
N LEU A 250 1.95 9.23 2.63
CA LEU A 250 2.23 10.66 2.64
C LEU A 250 2.26 11.11 4.09
N GLN A 251 3.47 11.34 4.61
CA GLN A 251 3.65 11.62 6.03
C GLN A 251 4.61 12.78 6.26
N ASN A 252 4.32 13.67 7.22
CA ASN A 252 5.23 14.75 7.61
C ASN A 252 5.67 15.65 6.43
N ASN A 253 4.77 15.96 5.49
CA ASN A 253 5.06 16.84 4.36
C ASN A 253 4.38 18.20 4.60
N PRO A 254 5.01 19.14 5.32
CA PRO A 254 4.35 20.35 5.80
C PRO A 254 3.97 21.30 4.67
N GLU A 255 4.57 21.20 3.48
CA GLU A 255 4.23 22.04 2.32
C GLU A 255 3.11 21.43 1.44
N MET A 256 2.69 20.19 1.72
CA MET A 256 1.71 19.47 0.91
C MET A 256 0.29 19.97 1.19
N THR A 257 -0.24 20.78 0.27
CA THR A 257 -1.57 21.41 0.39
C THR A 257 -2.64 20.74 -0.47
N ARG A 258 -2.24 19.94 -1.47
CA ARG A 258 -3.15 19.26 -2.39
C ARG A 258 -2.66 17.85 -2.71
N PHE A 259 -3.58 16.96 -3.09
CA PHE A 259 -3.24 15.60 -3.50
C PHE A 259 -2.77 15.53 -4.95
N LEU A 260 -3.65 15.82 -5.92
CA LEU A 260 -3.37 15.89 -7.36
C LEU A 260 -2.60 14.69 -7.93
N LEU A 261 -2.86 13.48 -7.44
CA LEU A 261 -2.38 12.27 -8.11
C LEU A 261 -3.08 12.13 -9.47
N PRO A 262 -2.35 11.96 -10.57
CA PRO A 262 -2.96 11.68 -11.87
C PRO A 262 -3.83 10.42 -11.82
N LYS A 263 -4.94 10.43 -12.57
CA LYS A 263 -5.83 9.26 -12.67
C LYS A 263 -5.07 8.09 -13.31
N ILE A 264 -4.77 7.07 -12.51
CA ILE A 264 -4.26 5.77 -12.95
C ILE A 264 -5.41 4.82 -13.29
N TRP A 265 -5.15 3.73 -14.02
CA TRP A 265 -6.20 2.79 -14.44
C TRP A 265 -6.66 1.87 -13.32
N ASN A 266 -5.71 1.26 -12.62
CA ASN A 266 -5.98 0.38 -11.50
C ASN A 266 -4.71 0.18 -10.67
N ILE A 267 -4.91 -0.38 -9.47
CA ILE A 267 -3.85 -0.96 -8.66
C ILE A 267 -3.89 -2.47 -8.90
N GLU A 268 -2.81 -3.03 -9.44
CA GLU A 268 -2.60 -4.46 -9.57
C GLU A 268 -1.92 -4.96 -8.29
N ASN A 269 -2.69 -5.63 -7.41
CA ASN A 269 -2.15 -6.24 -6.21
C ASN A 269 -1.82 -7.72 -6.45
N ASN A 270 -0.53 -8.06 -6.47
CA ASN A 270 -0.03 -9.42 -6.70
C ASN A 270 -0.12 -10.31 -5.44
N ALA A 271 -0.65 -9.79 -4.32
CA ALA A 271 -1.01 -10.59 -3.15
C ALA A 271 -2.47 -11.07 -3.29
N PRO A 272 -2.73 -12.39 -3.40
CA PRO A 272 -4.08 -12.93 -3.44
C PRO A 272 -4.89 -12.49 -2.22
N ASP A 273 -6.11 -11.98 -2.45
CA ASP A 273 -7.03 -11.46 -1.42
C ASP A 273 -6.46 -10.32 -0.54
N GLY A 274 -5.30 -9.79 -0.91
CA GLY A 274 -4.57 -8.80 -0.13
C GLY A 274 -5.22 -7.43 -0.15
N ILE A 275 -5.21 -6.76 1.00
CA ILE A 275 -5.74 -5.40 1.15
C ILE A 275 -4.61 -4.38 0.95
N THR A 276 -4.86 -3.33 0.18
CA THR A 276 -3.97 -2.17 0.02
C THR A 276 -4.41 -1.04 0.93
N LEU A 277 -3.47 -0.30 1.50
CA LEU A 277 -3.77 0.78 2.44
C LEU A 277 -3.08 2.09 2.06
N ALA A 278 -3.69 3.21 2.43
CA ALA A 278 -3.09 4.54 2.35
C ALA A 278 -2.93 5.17 3.75
N ASN A 279 -1.96 6.07 3.87
CA ASN A 279 -1.71 6.86 5.07
C ASN A 279 -1.45 8.32 4.69
N PHE A 280 -2.34 9.22 5.11
CA PHE A 280 -2.17 10.67 4.99
C PHE A 280 -2.10 11.26 6.40
N GLU A 281 -0.91 11.68 6.82
CA GLU A 281 -0.64 12.08 8.19
C GLU A 281 0.34 13.27 8.25
N ASN A 282 0.06 14.24 9.12
CA ASN A 282 0.92 15.39 9.37
C ASN A 282 1.34 16.12 8.07
N LEU A 283 0.35 16.38 7.20
CA LEU A 283 0.49 17.21 6.00
C LEU A 283 0.23 18.69 6.35
N HIS A 284 0.24 19.59 5.37
CA HIS A 284 -0.11 20.99 5.63
C HIS A 284 -1.53 21.10 6.25
N PRO A 285 -1.80 22.01 7.20
CA PRO A 285 -3.15 22.19 7.78
C PRO A 285 -4.25 22.52 6.75
N ASP A 286 -3.85 23.06 5.59
CA ASP A 286 -4.72 23.30 4.44
C ASP A 286 -4.83 22.14 3.44
N PHE A 287 -4.15 21.02 3.69
CA PHE A 287 -4.27 19.84 2.86
C PHE A 287 -5.72 19.42 2.69
N CYS A 288 -6.17 19.37 1.44
CA CYS A 288 -7.52 18.97 1.10
C CYS A 288 -7.56 17.99 -0.07
N LEU A 289 -8.60 17.15 -0.06
CA LEU A 289 -9.02 16.29 -1.16
C LEU A 289 -10.27 16.89 -1.80
N SER A 290 -10.30 17.03 -3.11
CA SER A 290 -11.56 17.31 -3.82
C SER A 290 -12.48 16.09 -3.75
N LEU A 291 -13.77 16.29 -4.06
CA LEU A 291 -14.71 15.16 -4.12
C LEU A 291 -14.29 14.16 -5.20
N SER A 292 -13.86 14.66 -6.36
CA SER A 292 -13.36 13.82 -7.45
C SER A 292 -12.11 13.02 -7.06
N GLU A 293 -11.17 13.60 -6.30
CA GLU A 293 -9.98 12.90 -5.78
C GLU A 293 -10.38 11.80 -4.80
N MET A 294 -11.33 12.08 -3.89
CA MET A 294 -11.79 11.10 -2.92
C MET A 294 -12.57 9.95 -3.59
N MET A 295 -13.46 10.26 -4.54
CA MET A 295 -14.17 9.22 -5.32
C MET A 295 -13.20 8.32 -6.07
N PHE A 296 -12.17 8.90 -6.68
CA PHE A 296 -11.12 8.15 -7.36
C PHE A 296 -10.39 7.18 -6.42
N LEU A 297 -10.06 7.61 -5.19
CA LEU A 297 -9.44 6.73 -4.19
C LEU A 297 -10.36 5.59 -3.73
N LEU A 298 -11.68 5.84 -3.66
CA LEU A 298 -12.69 4.81 -3.38
C LEU A 298 -12.81 3.81 -4.53
N GLU A 299 -12.82 4.26 -5.78
CA GLU A 299 -12.86 3.40 -6.98
C GLU A 299 -11.61 2.52 -7.10
N LEU A 300 -10.45 3.02 -6.66
CA LEU A 300 -9.21 2.25 -6.56
C LEU A 300 -9.22 1.22 -5.43
N ASN A 301 -10.28 1.14 -4.62
CA ASN A 301 -10.35 0.26 -3.45
C ASN A 301 -9.18 0.49 -2.48
N LEU A 302 -8.82 1.75 -2.23
CA LEU A 302 -7.69 2.13 -1.40
C LEU A 302 -8.14 2.75 -0.05
N PRO A 303 -8.49 1.92 0.95
CA PRO A 303 -8.88 2.42 2.26
C PRO A 303 -7.69 2.98 3.06
N PHE A 304 -8.00 3.80 4.06
CA PHE A 304 -7.01 4.52 4.86
C PHE A 304 -6.76 3.88 6.22
N VAL A 305 -5.50 3.92 6.66
CA VAL A 305 -5.10 3.73 8.07
C VAL A 305 -5.27 5.06 8.83
N ASN A 306 -4.72 6.15 8.27
CA ASN A 306 -5.00 7.52 8.73
C ASN A 306 -5.39 8.40 7.54
N LEU A 307 -6.36 9.28 7.77
CA LEU A 307 -6.83 10.25 6.79
C LEU A 307 -6.95 11.64 7.43
N GLN A 308 -5.83 12.35 7.53
CA GLN A 308 -5.82 13.74 8.00
C GLN A 308 -6.01 14.69 6.81
N ALA A 309 -7.26 14.91 6.43
CA ALA A 309 -7.63 15.79 5.32
C ALA A 309 -8.94 16.54 5.60
N LYS A 310 -9.18 17.59 4.82
CA LYS A 310 -10.50 18.23 4.64
C LYS A 310 -10.95 18.13 3.19
N PHE A 311 -12.21 18.43 2.91
CA PHE A 311 -12.64 18.59 1.52
C PHE A 311 -12.25 19.96 0.97
N CYS A 312 -11.85 20.00 -0.29
CA CYS A 312 -11.60 21.25 -0.99
C CYS A 312 -12.91 21.96 -1.33
N GLU A 313 -12.88 23.30 -1.43
CA GLU A 313 -14.03 24.10 -1.87
C GLU A 313 -14.47 23.76 -3.30
N ASP A 314 -13.48 23.60 -4.18
CA ASP A 314 -13.68 23.08 -5.53
C ASP A 314 -13.81 21.54 -5.49
N PRO A 315 -14.98 20.99 -5.88
CA PRO A 315 -15.19 19.54 -5.91
C PRO A 315 -14.34 18.82 -6.97
N GLY A 316 -13.76 19.56 -7.91
CA GLY A 316 -13.04 19.03 -9.07
C GLY A 316 -13.99 18.43 -10.12
N ASP A 317 -13.41 17.71 -11.08
CA ASP A 317 -14.18 17.08 -12.16
C ASP A 317 -14.96 15.84 -11.67
N ILE A 318 -16.25 16.04 -11.42
CA ILE A 318 -17.22 15.01 -11.02
C ILE A 318 -18.01 14.43 -12.21
N GLY A 319 -17.63 14.78 -13.45
CA GLY A 319 -18.31 14.32 -14.67
C GLY A 319 -19.78 14.76 -14.73
N GLU A 320 -20.67 13.82 -15.04
CA GLU A 320 -22.11 14.05 -15.18
C GLU A 320 -22.89 13.94 -13.86
N LEU A 321 -22.21 13.69 -12.73
CA LEU A 321 -22.85 13.51 -11.43
C LEU A 321 -23.40 14.82 -10.89
N ILE A 322 -24.58 14.76 -10.27
CA ILE A 322 -25.24 15.92 -9.67
C ILE A 322 -24.79 16.05 -8.20
N LEU A 323 -24.04 17.11 -7.92
CA LEU A 323 -23.65 17.50 -6.56
C LEU A 323 -24.71 18.38 -5.91
N CYS A 324 -25.22 17.93 -4.77
CA CYS A 324 -26.13 18.66 -3.90
C CYS A 324 -25.47 18.95 -2.55
N ARG A 325 -25.56 20.20 -2.09
CA ARG A 325 -25.12 20.57 -0.75
C ARG A 325 -26.30 20.42 0.21
N PHE A 326 -26.13 19.60 1.23
CA PHE A 326 -27.18 19.33 2.19
C PHE A 326 -27.40 20.54 3.10
N SER A 327 -28.66 20.89 3.32
CA SER A 327 -29.08 21.90 4.30
C SER A 327 -30.27 21.38 5.13
N SER A 328 -31.26 20.82 4.45
CA SER A 328 -32.41 20.11 5.02
C SER A 328 -32.94 19.10 3.99
N MET A 329 -33.76 18.13 4.41
CA MET A 329 -34.43 17.21 3.48
C MET A 329 -35.43 17.93 2.57
N TYR A 330 -36.11 18.95 3.08
CA TYR A 330 -37.03 19.79 2.32
C TYR A 330 -36.34 20.52 1.15
N ASP A 331 -35.20 21.16 1.43
CA ASP A 331 -34.45 21.96 0.44
C ASP A 331 -33.57 21.11 -0.48
N LEU A 332 -33.36 19.83 -0.15
CA LEU A 332 -32.55 18.93 -0.96
C LEU A 332 -33.19 18.77 -2.35
N PRO A 333 -32.46 19.02 -3.45
CA PRO A 333 -32.97 18.78 -4.79
C PRO A 333 -33.28 17.29 -5.04
N ASN A 334 -34.16 17.01 -5.99
CA ASN A 334 -34.34 15.65 -6.50
C ASN A 334 -33.12 15.23 -7.34
N ASN A 335 -32.86 13.91 -7.42
CA ASN A 335 -31.85 13.30 -8.28
C ASN A 335 -30.39 13.67 -7.96
N CYS A 336 -30.07 13.93 -6.69
CA CYS A 336 -28.69 14.09 -6.26
C CYS A 336 -27.93 12.76 -6.35
N ASP A 337 -26.83 12.71 -7.10
CA ASP A 337 -25.91 11.57 -7.08
C ASP A 337 -24.94 11.68 -5.89
N ILE A 338 -24.56 12.90 -5.54
CA ILE A 338 -23.62 13.23 -4.48
C ILE A 338 -24.29 14.19 -3.51
N VAL A 339 -24.31 13.84 -2.23
CA VAL A 339 -24.72 14.74 -1.15
C VAL A 339 -23.51 15.14 -0.34
N LEU A 340 -23.25 16.45 -0.23
CA LEU A 340 -22.17 17.02 0.57
C LEU A 340 -22.74 17.73 1.79
N GLY A 341 -22.35 17.27 2.97
CA GLY A 341 -22.91 17.68 4.26
C GLY A 341 -23.50 16.49 5.01
N ASP A 342 -23.69 16.64 6.31
CA ASP A 342 -24.28 15.58 7.14
C ASP A 342 -25.76 15.42 6.82
N LEU A 343 -26.12 14.23 6.33
CA LEU A 343 -27.48 13.89 5.99
C LEU A 343 -28.27 13.62 7.26
N LYS A 344 -29.18 14.53 7.59
CA LYS A 344 -30.04 14.44 8.77
C LYS A 344 -31.49 14.23 8.34
N ILE A 345 -32.08 13.11 8.76
CA ILE A 345 -33.47 12.76 8.52
C ILE A 345 -34.17 12.75 9.88
N GLU A 346 -35.14 13.65 10.03
CA GLU A 346 -35.89 13.83 11.27
C GLU A 346 -37.40 13.61 11.06
N LYS A 347 -38.14 13.73 12.16
CA LYS A 347 -39.59 13.70 12.12
C LYS A 347 -40.14 14.76 11.16
N GLY A 348 -40.92 14.33 10.18
CA GLY A 348 -41.53 15.18 9.15
C GLY A 348 -40.79 15.16 7.82
N ASP A 349 -39.60 14.56 7.75
CA ASP A 349 -38.81 14.44 6.51
C ASP A 349 -39.12 13.16 5.71
N GLU A 350 -40.02 12.31 6.19
CA GLU A 350 -40.25 10.97 5.63
C GLU A 350 -40.70 11.02 4.15
N ASP A 351 -41.57 11.97 3.79
CA ASP A 351 -42.04 12.14 2.41
C ASP A 351 -40.93 12.62 1.45
N ASP A 352 -39.94 13.33 1.98
CA ASP A 352 -38.80 13.86 1.24
C ASP A 352 -37.69 12.82 1.04
N CYS A 353 -37.73 11.67 1.74
CA CYS A 353 -36.70 10.63 1.64
C CYS A 353 -36.55 10.06 0.22
N THR A 354 -37.59 10.16 -0.62
CA THR A 354 -37.54 9.76 -2.03
C THR A 354 -36.46 10.49 -2.84
N LYS A 355 -36.03 11.68 -2.41
CA LYS A 355 -34.93 12.45 -3.01
C LYS A 355 -33.58 11.71 -2.94
N LEU A 356 -33.43 10.79 -1.99
CA LEU A 356 -32.20 10.04 -1.73
C LEU A 356 -32.05 8.78 -2.58
N ASN A 357 -33.11 8.38 -3.30
CA ASN A 357 -33.16 7.11 -4.04
C ASN A 357 -32.06 6.96 -5.10
N ASN A 358 -31.42 8.06 -5.53
CA ASN A 358 -30.34 8.06 -6.52
C ASN A 358 -28.96 8.43 -5.94
N MET A 359 -28.89 8.72 -4.63
CA MET A 359 -27.64 9.15 -3.98
C MET A 359 -26.65 8.00 -3.93
N LYS A 360 -25.53 8.14 -4.63
CA LYS A 360 -24.43 7.16 -4.66
C LYS A 360 -23.37 7.44 -3.60
N PHE A 361 -23.12 8.72 -3.32
CA PHE A 361 -22.08 9.17 -2.39
C PHE A 361 -22.67 10.12 -1.35
N LEU A 362 -22.41 9.83 -0.08
CA LEU A 362 -22.63 10.75 1.03
C LEU A 362 -21.28 11.23 1.56
N PHE A 363 -20.96 12.50 1.36
CA PHE A 363 -19.81 13.18 1.96
C PHE A 363 -20.25 13.91 3.23
N GLY A 364 -20.54 13.11 4.26
CA GLY A 364 -20.99 13.55 5.58
C GLY A 364 -21.36 12.35 6.47
N ALA A 365 -21.80 12.62 7.70
CA ALA A 365 -22.42 11.63 8.57
C ALA A 365 -23.88 11.36 8.16
N LEU A 366 -24.38 10.16 8.49
CA LEU A 366 -25.78 9.77 8.34
C LEU A 366 -26.46 9.78 9.72
N ILE A 367 -27.46 10.64 9.87
CA ILE A 367 -28.19 10.83 11.13
C ILE A 367 -29.68 10.63 10.86
N VAL A 368 -30.26 9.59 11.42
CA VAL A 368 -31.71 9.30 11.32
C VAL A 368 -32.27 9.30 12.74
N GLN A 369 -33.12 10.27 13.06
CA GLN A 369 -33.61 10.41 14.42
C GLN A 369 -35.07 10.80 14.54
N ASN A 370 -35.76 10.19 15.51
CA ASN A 370 -37.16 10.45 15.82
C ASN A 370 -38.11 10.31 14.60
N THR A 371 -37.76 9.48 13.62
CA THR A 371 -38.57 9.30 12.41
C THR A 371 -39.68 8.27 12.61
N GLU A 372 -40.67 8.31 11.72
CA GLU A 372 -41.72 7.32 11.58
C GLU A 372 -41.42 6.28 10.49
N LEU A 373 -40.19 6.28 9.94
CA LEU A 373 -39.73 5.33 8.93
C LEU A 373 -39.77 3.88 9.45
N THR A 374 -40.10 2.95 8.55
CA THR A 374 -40.12 1.51 8.84
C THR A 374 -38.87 0.78 8.39
N ASP A 375 -38.16 1.36 7.42
CA ASP A 375 -36.97 0.85 6.75
C ASP A 375 -36.13 2.01 6.22
N LEU A 376 -34.99 1.70 5.60
CA LEU A 376 -34.05 2.66 5.01
C LEU A 376 -33.89 2.41 3.51
N ASP A 377 -34.91 1.88 2.82
CA ASP A 377 -34.81 1.50 1.41
C ASP A 377 -34.52 2.72 0.50
N ASN A 378 -34.86 3.94 0.93
CA ASN A 378 -34.49 5.17 0.24
C ASN A 378 -32.97 5.41 0.14
N LEU A 379 -32.16 4.73 0.96
CA LEU A 379 -30.70 4.78 0.94
C LEU A 379 -30.07 3.64 0.14
N ALA A 380 -30.86 2.79 -0.52
CA ALA A 380 -30.36 1.59 -1.20
C ALA A 380 -29.39 1.90 -2.37
N ALA A 381 -29.41 3.10 -2.95
CA ALA A 381 -28.45 3.49 -3.99
C ALA A 381 -27.09 3.92 -3.43
N CYS A 382 -27.00 4.22 -2.12
CA CYS A 382 -25.78 4.71 -1.50
C CYS A 382 -24.73 3.61 -1.45
N LYS A 383 -23.53 3.93 -1.96
CA LYS A 383 -22.39 3.01 -2.02
C LYS A 383 -21.28 3.41 -1.07
N HIS A 384 -21.10 4.71 -0.84
CA HIS A 384 -19.98 5.21 -0.06
C HIS A 384 -20.43 6.32 0.89
N ILE A 385 -20.04 6.18 2.17
CA ILE A 385 -20.19 7.22 3.19
C ILE A 385 -18.79 7.67 3.58
N VAL A 386 -18.52 8.97 3.45
CA VAL A 386 -17.24 9.59 3.79
C VAL A 386 -17.47 10.74 4.75
N SER A 387 -17.07 10.58 6.02
CA SER A 387 -17.16 11.64 7.03
C SER A 387 -15.77 12.03 7.52
N LEU A 388 -15.35 13.26 7.22
CA LEU A 388 -14.08 13.81 7.71
C LEU A 388 -14.23 14.57 9.03
N ASN A 389 -15.45 14.70 9.55
CA ASN A 389 -15.67 15.20 10.90
C ASN A 389 -15.56 14.05 11.90
N ASP A 390 -14.62 14.18 12.82
CA ASP A 390 -14.31 13.20 13.87
C ASP A 390 -14.85 13.60 15.25
N SER A 391 -15.67 14.67 15.32
CA SER A 391 -16.30 15.14 16.55
C SER A 391 -17.50 14.29 16.98
N TYR A 392 -18.05 13.48 16.09
CA TYR A 392 -19.19 12.60 16.33
C TYR A 392 -19.19 11.36 15.43
N PRO A 393 -19.96 10.32 15.78
CA PRO A 393 -20.09 9.08 15.01
C PRO A 393 -20.63 9.30 13.59
N VAL A 394 -20.12 8.50 12.64
CA VAL A 394 -20.46 8.60 11.20
C VAL A 394 -21.88 8.13 10.91
N ILE A 395 -22.42 7.23 11.73
CA ILE A 395 -23.81 6.77 11.62
C ILE A 395 -24.50 6.90 12.98
N GLN A 396 -25.69 7.49 13.00
CA GLN A 396 -26.48 7.69 14.21
C GLN A 396 -27.95 7.36 13.92
N PHE A 397 -28.45 6.28 14.50
CA PHE A 397 -29.87 5.89 14.46
C PHE A 397 -30.46 5.98 15.86
N ILE A 398 -31.27 7.01 16.08
CA ILE A 398 -31.69 7.43 17.42
C ILE A 398 -33.21 7.56 17.51
N SER A 399 -33.82 6.84 18.45
CA SER A 399 -35.25 7.01 18.77
C SER A 399 -36.22 6.80 17.59
N ASN A 400 -35.86 5.97 16.61
CA ASN A 400 -36.76 5.63 15.49
C ASN A 400 -37.65 4.44 15.89
N LYS A 401 -38.81 4.74 16.47
CA LYS A 401 -39.66 3.74 17.12
C LYS A 401 -40.29 2.73 16.16
N LYS A 402 -40.45 3.07 14.88
CA LYS A 402 -41.08 2.21 13.86
C LYS A 402 -40.09 1.45 12.99
N LEU A 403 -38.80 1.76 13.11
CA LEU A 403 -37.76 1.21 12.26
C LEU A 403 -37.49 -0.24 12.66
N LYS A 404 -37.71 -1.16 11.72
CA LYS A 404 -37.61 -2.61 11.93
C LYS A 404 -36.23 -3.14 11.56
N ASN A 405 -35.71 -2.66 10.44
CA ASN A 405 -34.41 -3.05 9.92
C ASN A 405 -33.51 -1.81 9.77
N LEU A 406 -32.25 -1.93 10.21
CA LEU A 406 -31.21 -0.89 10.10
C LEU A 406 -30.18 -1.20 9.01
N GLU A 407 -30.37 -2.30 8.28
CA GLU A 407 -29.44 -2.75 7.25
C GLU A 407 -29.32 -1.73 6.10
N LEU A 408 -28.08 -1.35 5.80
CA LEU A 408 -27.68 -0.53 4.67
C LEU A 408 -27.06 -1.42 3.60
N ARG A 409 -27.91 -2.11 2.82
CA ARG A 409 -27.57 -3.27 1.98
C ARG A 409 -26.47 -3.07 0.95
N TYR A 410 -26.27 -1.87 0.43
CA TYR A 410 -25.41 -1.61 -0.74
C TYR A 410 -24.23 -0.69 -0.45
N ILE A 411 -23.93 -0.44 0.83
CA ILE A 411 -22.74 0.31 1.21
C ILE A 411 -21.51 -0.55 1.01
N TYR A 412 -20.64 -0.12 0.09
CA TYR A 412 -19.36 -0.75 -0.20
C TYR A 412 -18.23 -0.27 0.69
N SER A 413 -18.29 0.96 1.22
CA SER A 413 -17.25 1.46 2.12
C SER A 413 -17.72 2.58 3.03
N ILE A 414 -17.13 2.62 4.22
CA ILE A 414 -17.19 3.76 5.14
C ILE A 414 -15.78 4.29 5.36
N THR A 415 -15.58 5.56 5.05
CA THR A 415 -14.31 6.24 5.27
C THR A 415 -14.49 7.36 6.28
N THR A 416 -13.63 7.37 7.31
CA THR A 416 -13.64 8.39 8.36
C THR A 416 -12.24 8.97 8.56
N ARG A 417 -12.15 10.22 8.98
CA ARG A 417 -10.90 10.81 9.49
C ARG A 417 -10.50 10.20 10.84
N GLY A 418 -11.48 10.08 11.73
CA GLY A 418 -11.33 9.52 13.07
C GLY A 418 -11.83 8.09 13.15
N LYS A 419 -12.36 7.74 14.33
CA LYS A 419 -12.92 6.41 14.57
C LYS A 419 -14.17 6.17 13.72
N ARG A 420 -14.29 4.95 13.19
CA ARG A 420 -15.49 4.44 12.53
C ARG A 420 -16.50 4.02 13.60
N GLU A 421 -17.22 4.97 14.19
CA GLU A 421 -18.21 4.71 15.23
C GLU A 421 -19.65 4.85 14.72
N ALA A 422 -20.55 4.05 15.27
CA ALA A 422 -22.00 4.21 15.11
C ALA A 422 -22.72 4.22 16.45
N ILE A 423 -23.76 5.06 16.57
CA ILE A 423 -24.69 5.06 17.71
C ILE A 423 -26.02 4.49 17.26
N ILE A 424 -26.47 3.43 17.92
CA ILE A 424 -27.80 2.85 17.75
C ILE A 424 -28.48 2.81 19.11
N GLN A 425 -29.48 3.67 19.30
CA GLN A 425 -30.09 3.86 20.62
C GLN A 425 -31.58 4.20 20.57
N ASP A 426 -32.34 3.54 21.43
CA ASP A 426 -33.77 3.76 21.66
C ASP A 426 -34.66 3.46 20.42
N ASN A 427 -34.24 2.54 19.54
CA ASN A 427 -35.00 2.04 18.38
C ASN A 427 -35.76 0.75 18.74
N ASP A 428 -36.87 0.90 19.47
CA ASP A 428 -37.53 -0.19 20.19
C ASP A 428 -37.91 -1.42 19.33
N LEU A 429 -38.45 -1.21 18.13
CA LEU A 429 -38.84 -2.32 17.24
C LEU A 429 -37.63 -3.08 16.70
N PHE A 430 -36.62 -2.37 16.18
CA PHE A 430 -35.36 -2.98 15.78
C PHE A 430 -34.74 -3.78 16.93
N LYS A 431 -34.68 -3.23 18.13
CA LYS A 431 -34.10 -3.93 19.30
C LYS A 431 -34.85 -5.23 19.61
N ALA A 432 -36.18 -5.21 19.49
CA ALA A 432 -37.00 -6.40 19.69
C ALA A 432 -36.73 -7.47 18.61
N GLU A 433 -36.54 -7.06 17.35
CA GLU A 433 -36.25 -7.96 16.23
C GLU A 433 -34.81 -8.49 16.24
N LEU A 434 -33.84 -7.67 16.66
CA LEU A 434 -32.42 -8.03 16.79
C LEU A 434 -32.21 -9.18 17.80
N GLY A 435 -32.92 -9.14 18.93
CA GLY A 435 -32.79 -10.15 19.99
C GLY A 435 -31.35 -10.26 20.51
N ASN A 436 -30.71 -11.41 20.26
CA ASN A 436 -29.32 -11.69 20.65
C ASN A 436 -28.30 -11.56 19.49
N GLN A 437 -28.73 -11.09 18.32
CA GLN A 437 -27.87 -10.95 17.15
C GLN A 437 -26.91 -9.77 17.31
N SER A 438 -25.76 -9.83 16.66
CA SER A 438 -24.84 -8.70 16.57
C SER A 438 -25.47 -7.58 15.75
N CYS A 439 -25.25 -6.32 16.15
CA CYS A 439 -25.59 -5.19 15.30
C CYS A 439 -24.69 -5.17 14.07
N GLN A 440 -25.19 -5.73 12.98
CA GLN A 440 -24.59 -5.65 11.66
C GLN A 440 -25.47 -4.76 10.80
N LEU A 441 -24.94 -3.60 10.42
CA LEU A 441 -25.62 -2.71 9.46
C LEU A 441 -25.32 -3.09 8.01
N PHE A 442 -24.34 -3.94 7.77
CA PHE A 442 -23.86 -4.27 6.43
C PHE A 442 -23.73 -5.78 6.28
N GLN A 443 -23.97 -6.24 5.05
CA GLN A 443 -23.61 -7.60 4.66
C GLN A 443 -22.15 -7.61 4.21
N SER A 444 -21.34 -8.48 4.80
CA SER A 444 -19.94 -8.67 4.41
C SER A 444 -19.74 -10.11 3.94
N TYR A 445 -19.15 -10.26 2.76
CA TYR A 445 -18.93 -11.56 2.10
C TYR A 445 -17.45 -11.90 1.96
N THR A 446 -16.58 -10.90 2.10
CA THR A 446 -15.12 -11.01 1.98
C THR A 446 -14.43 -10.24 3.10
N GLU A 447 -13.19 -10.62 3.43
CA GLU A 447 -12.38 -9.88 4.42
C GLU A 447 -12.23 -8.40 4.05
N TYR A 448 -12.07 -8.09 2.75
CA TYR A 448 -12.03 -6.71 2.27
C TYR A 448 -13.33 -5.97 2.61
N SER A 449 -14.50 -6.53 2.28
CA SER A 449 -15.80 -5.89 2.54
C SER A 449 -16.04 -5.65 4.03
N GLU A 450 -15.62 -6.58 4.88
CA GLU A 450 -15.69 -6.42 6.33
C GLU A 450 -14.74 -5.30 6.79
N TYR A 451 -13.52 -5.26 6.28
CA TYR A 451 -12.53 -4.24 6.65
C TYR A 451 -13.01 -2.81 6.35
N VAL A 452 -13.58 -2.58 5.16
CA VAL A 452 -13.97 -1.24 4.71
C VAL A 452 -15.33 -0.77 5.23
N THR A 453 -16.16 -1.67 5.77
CA THR A 453 -17.48 -1.32 6.35
C THR A 453 -17.52 -1.42 7.87
N ARG A 454 -16.49 -2.00 8.51
CA ARG A 454 -16.46 -2.21 9.96
C ARG A 454 -16.67 -0.91 10.74
N LEU A 455 -17.58 -0.99 11.71
CA LEU A 455 -17.87 0.05 12.69
C LEU A 455 -17.69 -0.47 14.12
N VAL A 456 -17.40 0.44 15.03
CA VAL A 456 -17.52 0.25 16.48
C VAL A 456 -18.91 0.73 16.88
N TYR A 457 -19.73 -0.19 17.40
CA TYR A 457 -21.11 0.10 17.78
C TYR A 457 -21.21 0.54 19.25
N THR A 458 -22.01 1.58 19.48
CA THR A 458 -22.38 2.10 20.80
C THR A 458 -23.88 2.43 20.82
N GLY A 459 -24.40 2.84 21.98
CA GLY A 459 -25.83 3.10 22.19
C GLY A 459 -26.57 1.88 22.72
N GLY A 460 -27.63 2.11 23.50
CA GLY A 460 -28.28 1.08 24.32
C GLY A 460 -28.94 -0.09 23.56
N ASP A 461 -28.96 -0.06 22.23
CA ASP A 461 -29.47 -1.16 21.39
C ASP A 461 -28.33 -2.08 20.92
N CYS A 462 -27.13 -1.53 20.73
CA CYS A 462 -26.00 -2.21 20.11
C CYS A 462 -24.70 -2.18 20.94
N GLY A 463 -24.74 -1.60 22.14
CA GLY A 463 -23.58 -1.43 23.02
C GLY A 463 -23.93 -0.69 24.32
N ALA A 464 -22.95 -0.01 24.89
CA ALA A 464 -23.16 0.81 26.08
C ALA A 464 -24.02 2.04 25.74
N ARG A 465 -25.02 2.32 26.57
CA ARG A 465 -25.86 3.53 26.44
C ARG A 465 -24.98 4.78 26.53
N VAL A 466 -25.24 5.74 25.66
CA VAL A 466 -24.48 7.00 25.59
C VAL A 466 -25.40 8.20 25.76
N ASP A 467 -24.86 9.27 26.35
CA ASP A 467 -25.54 10.56 26.40
C ASP A 467 -25.45 11.23 25.03
N ILE A 468 -26.59 11.39 24.37
CA ILE A 468 -26.67 12.00 23.05
C ILE A 468 -26.53 13.51 23.24
N LYS A 469 -25.35 14.06 22.94
CA LYS A 469 -25.18 15.52 22.80
C LYS A 469 -25.95 15.97 21.57
N GLN A 470 -26.92 16.86 21.72
CA GLN A 470 -27.57 17.48 20.56
C GLN A 470 -26.51 18.20 19.73
N ILE A 471 -26.37 17.82 18.46
CA ILE A 471 -25.52 18.50 17.49
C ILE A 471 -26.19 19.84 17.18
N SER A 472 -25.81 20.91 17.89
CA SER A 472 -26.16 22.27 17.48
C SER A 472 -25.30 22.62 16.27
N THR A 473 -25.91 22.79 15.11
CA THR A 473 -25.28 23.37 13.94
C THR A 473 -24.76 24.76 14.29
N ILE A 474 -23.45 24.90 14.51
CA ILE A 474 -22.82 26.21 14.52
C ILE A 474 -22.77 26.67 13.06
N SER A 475 -23.77 27.44 12.64
CA SER A 475 -23.65 28.23 11.42
C SER A 475 -22.50 29.21 11.65
N THR A 476 -21.34 28.96 11.06
CA THR A 476 -20.26 29.96 11.02
C THR A 476 -20.66 31.07 10.06
N ASN A 477 -21.53 31.97 10.51
CA ASN A 477 -21.54 33.33 9.99
C ASN A 477 -20.24 33.99 10.47
N LEU A 478 -19.20 33.93 9.65
CA LEU A 478 -18.05 34.81 9.79
C LEU A 478 -18.53 36.24 9.47
N SER A 479 -19.00 36.95 10.48
CA SER A 479 -19.04 38.41 10.46
C SER A 479 -18.51 38.96 11.77
N SER A 480 -17.37 39.64 11.66
CA SER A 480 -16.73 40.53 12.64
C SER A 480 -16.32 39.92 13.99
N ILE A 481 -15.09 39.39 14.06
CA ILE A 481 -14.31 39.44 15.30
C ILE A 481 -13.60 40.79 15.32
N LEU A 482 -14.14 41.72 16.12
CA LEU A 482 -13.44 42.93 16.54
C LEU A 482 -12.29 42.51 17.47
N VAL A 483 -11.06 42.54 16.94
CA VAL A 483 -9.84 42.44 17.74
C VAL A 483 -9.74 43.73 18.57
N THR A 484 -10.09 43.64 19.85
CA THR A 484 -9.83 44.73 20.80
C THR A 484 -8.39 44.59 21.28
N VAL A 485 -7.48 45.33 20.66
CA VAL A 485 -6.10 45.48 21.15
C VAL A 485 -6.14 46.37 22.39
N LEU A 486 -6.00 45.77 23.57
CA LEU A 486 -5.74 46.49 24.81
C LEU A 486 -4.27 46.92 24.82
N ILE A 487 -4.02 48.15 24.40
CA ILE A 487 -2.78 48.87 24.67
C ILE A 487 -2.82 49.28 26.15
N PHE A 488 -1.98 48.66 26.97
CA PHE A 488 -1.62 49.22 28.28
C PHE A 488 -0.29 49.95 28.15
N PHE A 489 -0.35 51.27 28.28
CA PHE A 489 0.78 52.16 28.51
C PHE A 489 0.64 52.76 29.92
N ILE A 490 1.78 52.84 30.62
CA ILE A 490 2.10 53.69 31.79
C ILE A 490 1.63 53.07 33.14
N PHE A 491 2.48 52.85 34.17
CA PHE A 491 3.72 53.50 34.62
C PHE A 491 4.94 52.59 34.70
#